data_AF-A0AAW4ALV7-F1
#
_entry.id   AF-A0AAW4ALV7-F1
#
_cell.length_a   1.000
_cell.length_b   1.000
_cell.length_c   1.000
_cell.angle_alpha   90.00
_cell.angle_beta   90.00
_cell.angle_gamma   90.00
#
_symmetry.space_group_name_H-M   'P 1'
#
loop_
_entity.id
_entity.type
_entity.pdbx_description
1 polymer ?
#
loop_
_entity_poly.entity_id
_entity_poly.type
_entity_poly.pdbx_seq_one_letter_code
_entity_poly.pdbx_strand_id
1 'polypeptide(L)'
;MAVLSGFPQNVTYQSVTVAQGGGSENLLINPRGKINQANESAGVLAAGQYFCDGWKAGGSGAEVYIDADGFRLVSGSILQLVPNNLESGRSIRGNMDALMGNPVISINGGSDNELSDSAQYIQFEISGNNSKFTRIVLAESVSAPIYQQLSDELKHCKRFLFVSESNQELYSALSAYSFVSYQFDEMHIPPAVTVGQLYQGSQIFQVSKNKVMFLKSGSSSTAGFTGGIKLDARP
;
A
#
# COMPACT_ATOMS: atom_id res chain seq x y z
N MET A 1 44.62 19.61 57.18
CA MET A 1 44.16 19.82 55.80
C MET A 1 44.32 18.50 55.05
N ALA A 2 43.21 17.83 54.73
CA ALA A 2 43.23 16.59 53.95
C ALA A 2 42.79 16.92 52.52
N VAL A 3 43.65 16.59 51.55
CA VAL A 3 43.40 16.79 50.12
C VAL A 3 42.59 15.61 49.62
N LEU A 4 41.36 15.83 49.16
CA LEU A 4 40.58 14.83 48.44
C LEU A 4 41.06 14.80 46.98
N SER A 5 41.90 13.81 46.66
CA SER A 5 42.23 13.44 45.27
C SER A 5 41.15 12.51 44.71
N GLY A 6 40.13 13.08 44.05
CA GLY A 6 39.17 12.30 43.25
C GLY A 6 39.70 12.13 41.83
N PHE A 7 39.87 10.87 41.39
CA PHE A 7 40.15 10.57 39.98
C PHE A 7 38.95 10.97 39.10
N PRO A 8 39.15 11.49 37.88
CA PRO A 8 38.05 11.73 36.96
C PRO A 8 37.42 10.39 36.56
N GLN A 9 36.15 10.19 36.91
CA GLN A 9 35.33 9.09 36.40
C GLN A 9 35.01 9.40 34.93
N ASN A 10 35.49 8.57 34.01
CA ASN A 10 35.07 8.64 32.61
C ASN A 10 33.61 8.18 32.52
N VAL A 11 32.69 9.14 32.47
CA VAL A 11 31.27 8.87 32.20
C VAL A 11 31.13 8.69 30.68
N THR A 12 30.97 7.44 30.25
CA THR A 12 30.59 7.15 28.87
C THR A 12 29.11 7.46 28.70
N TYR A 13 28.79 8.60 28.10
CA TYR A 13 27.43 8.91 27.69
C TYR A 13 27.10 8.06 26.47
N GLN A 14 26.34 6.98 26.68
CA GLN A 14 25.67 6.30 25.59
C GLN A 14 24.39 7.08 25.28
N SER A 15 24.40 7.85 24.21
CA SER A 15 23.19 8.43 23.66
C SER A 15 22.31 7.30 23.14
N VAL A 16 21.36 6.84 23.97
CA VAL A 16 20.23 6.05 23.50
C VAL A 16 19.34 7.02 22.75
N THR A 17 19.37 6.97 21.42
CA THR A 17 18.32 7.58 20.60
C THR A 17 17.05 6.79 20.85
N VAL A 18 16.33 7.11 21.92
CA VAL A 18 14.93 6.72 22.06
C VAL A 18 14.22 7.58 21.03
N ALA A 19 13.98 7.02 19.85
CA ALA A 19 13.02 7.62 18.94
C ALA A 19 11.64 7.52 19.61
N GLN A 20 11.30 8.50 20.44
CA GLN A 20 9.91 8.83 20.71
C GLN A 20 9.34 9.36 19.39
N GLY A 21 8.84 8.46 18.58
CA GLY A 21 8.36 8.78 17.25
C GLY A 21 8.18 7.53 16.42
N GLY A 22 7.44 6.56 16.95
CA GLY A 22 6.73 5.64 16.09
C GLY A 22 5.57 6.42 15.47
N GLY A 23 5.54 6.58 14.15
CA GLY A 23 4.47 7.30 13.48
C GLY A 23 3.12 6.71 13.87
N SER A 24 2.20 7.55 14.37
CA SER A 24 0.82 7.13 14.66
C SER A 24 -0.01 6.91 13.39
N GLU A 25 0.62 7.08 12.21
CA GLU A 25 -0.01 6.90 10.92
C GLU A 25 -0.18 5.42 10.62
N ASN A 26 -1.38 5.06 10.18
CA ASN A 26 -1.66 3.72 9.72
C ASN A 26 -0.93 3.50 8.38
N LEU A 27 0.01 2.57 8.35
CA LEU A 27 0.76 2.20 7.15
C LEU A 27 -0.11 1.43 6.16
N LEU A 28 -1.25 0.88 6.60
CA LEU A 28 -2.22 0.22 5.73
C LEU A 28 -2.99 1.22 4.88
N ILE A 29 -3.24 0.84 3.64
CA ILE A 29 -4.27 1.45 2.80
C ILE A 29 -5.60 0.70 2.94
N ASN A 30 -6.69 1.42 2.72
CA ASN A 30 -8.05 0.89 2.77
C ASN A 30 -8.31 -0.07 3.96
N PRO A 31 -7.95 0.28 5.21
CA PRO A 31 -8.03 -0.65 6.35
C PRO A 31 -9.47 -1.09 6.69
N ARG A 32 -10.48 -0.47 6.07
CA ARG A 32 -11.91 -0.81 6.22
C ARG A 32 -12.50 -1.53 5.01
N GLY A 33 -11.75 -1.71 3.93
CA GLY A 33 -12.24 -2.34 2.69
C GLY A 33 -13.28 -1.54 1.91
N LYS A 34 -13.46 -0.25 2.19
CA LYS A 34 -14.53 0.57 1.59
C LYS A 34 -14.25 1.01 0.15
N ILE A 35 -12.99 1.08 -0.23
CA ILE A 35 -12.56 1.52 -1.55
C ILE A 35 -12.41 0.29 -2.45
N ASN A 36 -12.96 0.35 -3.66
CA ASN A 36 -12.91 -0.74 -4.63
C ASN A 36 -12.90 -0.17 -6.06
N GLN A 37 -11.82 0.53 -6.43
CA GLN A 37 -11.69 1.18 -7.74
C GLN A 37 -11.68 0.16 -8.88
N ALA A 38 -11.15 -1.04 -8.65
CA ALA A 38 -11.12 -2.11 -9.65
C ALA A 38 -12.39 -2.96 -9.71
N ASN A 39 -13.41 -2.66 -8.90
CA ASN A 39 -14.65 -3.43 -8.79
C ASN A 39 -14.37 -4.94 -8.57
N GLU A 40 -13.38 -5.24 -7.75
CA GLU A 40 -12.98 -6.60 -7.40
C GLU A 40 -14.00 -7.22 -6.45
N SER A 41 -14.35 -8.48 -6.69
CA SER A 41 -15.33 -9.17 -5.86
C SER A 41 -14.69 -9.66 -4.56
N ALA A 42 -15.44 -9.57 -3.46
CA ALA A 42 -15.19 -10.34 -2.25
C ALA A 42 -15.90 -11.72 -2.35
N GLY A 43 -15.80 -12.54 -1.30
CA GLY A 43 -16.35 -13.89 -1.24
C GLY A 43 -15.24 -14.92 -1.15
N VAL A 44 -15.37 -16.02 -1.90
CA VAL A 44 -14.34 -17.06 -1.99
C VAL A 44 -13.26 -16.62 -2.97
N LEU A 45 -12.05 -16.43 -2.46
CA LEU A 45 -10.89 -15.92 -3.16
C LEU A 45 -9.80 -16.98 -3.23
N ALA A 46 -9.23 -17.18 -4.42
CA ALA A 46 -8.05 -18.00 -4.60
C ALA A 46 -6.83 -17.35 -3.93
N ALA A 47 -5.80 -18.14 -3.63
CA ALA A 47 -4.56 -17.64 -3.04
C ALA A 47 -3.98 -16.48 -3.86
N GLY A 48 -3.67 -15.36 -3.19
CA GLY A 48 -3.12 -14.16 -3.82
C GLY A 48 -4.10 -13.31 -4.61
N GLN A 49 -5.38 -13.69 -4.71
CA GLN A 49 -6.38 -12.90 -5.43
C GLN A 49 -6.70 -11.60 -4.68
N TYR A 50 -6.60 -10.47 -5.38
CA TYR A 50 -6.95 -9.15 -4.85
C TYR A 50 -8.45 -8.96 -4.67
N PHE A 51 -8.79 -8.16 -3.66
CA PHE A 51 -10.13 -7.63 -3.40
C PHE A 51 -10.03 -6.27 -2.71
N CYS A 52 -10.97 -5.37 -2.96
CA CYS A 52 -11.08 -4.03 -2.37
C CYS A 52 -9.73 -3.30 -2.16
N ASP A 53 -9.05 -2.98 -3.26
CA ASP A 53 -7.93 -2.04 -3.35
C ASP A 53 -6.88 -2.17 -2.24
N GLY A 54 -5.95 -3.10 -2.41
CA GLY A 54 -4.76 -3.27 -1.55
C GLY A 54 -4.76 -4.57 -0.76
N TRP A 55 -5.93 -5.17 -0.53
CA TRP A 55 -6.04 -6.46 0.12
C TRP A 55 -5.99 -7.60 -0.90
N LYS A 56 -5.37 -8.71 -0.51
CA LYS A 56 -5.44 -9.98 -1.24
C LYS A 56 -5.60 -11.15 -0.30
N ALA A 57 -6.13 -12.25 -0.81
CA ALA A 57 -6.19 -13.50 -0.04
C ALA A 57 -4.77 -14.04 0.21
N GLY A 58 -4.57 -14.64 1.39
CA GLY A 58 -3.30 -15.23 1.78
C GLY A 58 -2.95 -16.50 1.00
N GLY A 59 -1.86 -17.16 1.40
CA GLY A 59 -1.28 -18.28 0.65
C GLY A 59 -2.20 -19.50 0.49
N SER A 60 -3.23 -19.63 1.33
CA SER A 60 -4.24 -20.69 1.25
C SER A 60 -5.59 -20.25 0.66
N GLY A 61 -5.69 -19.01 0.19
CA GLY A 61 -6.97 -18.39 -0.16
C GLY A 61 -7.74 -17.88 1.05
N ALA A 62 -8.93 -17.33 0.79
CA ALA A 62 -9.80 -16.78 1.83
C ALA A 62 -11.26 -16.86 1.43
N GLU A 63 -12.15 -16.94 2.41
CA GLU A 63 -13.53 -16.52 2.22
C GLU A 63 -13.79 -15.27 3.08
N VAL A 64 -13.90 -14.12 2.44
CA VAL A 64 -13.97 -12.81 3.11
C VAL A 64 -15.11 -11.97 2.56
N TYR A 65 -15.78 -11.23 3.43
CA TYR A 65 -16.81 -10.26 3.08
C TYR A 65 -16.48 -8.91 3.70
N ILE A 66 -16.85 -7.84 2.99
CA ILE A 66 -16.65 -6.46 3.42
C ILE A 66 -17.92 -6.02 4.15
N ASP A 67 -17.77 -5.68 5.43
CA ASP A 67 -18.83 -5.11 6.25
C ASP A 67 -18.66 -3.58 6.35
N ALA A 68 -19.66 -2.88 6.87
CA ALA A 68 -19.66 -1.40 6.92
C ALA A 68 -18.48 -0.78 7.73
N ASP A 69 -17.92 -1.55 8.66
CA ASP A 69 -16.88 -1.15 9.58
C ASP A 69 -15.60 -1.98 9.49
N GLY A 70 -15.53 -3.04 8.68
CA GLY A 70 -14.34 -3.87 8.58
C GLY A 70 -14.59 -5.12 7.76
N PHE A 71 -14.00 -6.24 8.18
CA PHE A 71 -14.09 -7.49 7.44
C PHE A 71 -14.73 -8.58 8.27
N ARG A 72 -15.46 -9.45 7.57
CA ARG A 72 -15.90 -10.74 8.08
C ARG A 72 -15.15 -11.83 7.32
N LEU A 73 -14.29 -12.55 8.02
CA LEU A 73 -13.47 -13.63 7.49
C LEU A 73 -14.07 -14.96 7.90
N VAL A 74 -14.70 -15.65 6.95
CA VAL A 74 -15.29 -16.98 7.17
C VAL A 74 -14.19 -18.02 7.30
N SER A 75 -13.16 -17.97 6.44
CA SER A 75 -12.00 -18.85 6.51
C SER A 75 -10.77 -18.26 5.84
N GLY A 76 -9.60 -18.81 6.14
CA GLY A 76 -8.32 -18.45 5.53
C GLY A 76 -7.69 -17.20 6.13
N SER A 77 -7.04 -16.40 5.28
CA SER A 77 -6.38 -15.16 5.68
C SER A 77 -6.43 -14.10 4.59
N ILE A 78 -6.40 -12.84 5.00
CA ILE A 78 -6.24 -11.69 4.11
C ILE A 78 -4.96 -10.97 4.45
N LEU A 79 -4.28 -10.44 3.43
CA LEU A 79 -3.01 -9.77 3.62
C LEU A 79 -2.89 -8.51 2.78
N GLN A 80 -2.04 -7.61 3.24
CA GLN A 80 -1.58 -6.44 2.53
C GLN A 80 -0.06 -6.41 2.54
N LEU A 81 0.54 -6.17 1.37
CA LEU A 81 1.98 -5.94 1.23
C LEU A 81 2.21 -4.43 1.25
N VAL A 82 2.74 -3.94 2.37
CA VAL A 82 2.95 -2.52 2.64
C VAL A 82 4.37 -2.13 2.26
N PRO A 83 4.61 -1.13 1.40
CA PRO A 83 5.96 -0.69 1.07
C PRO A 83 6.76 -0.38 2.33
N ASN A 84 7.90 -1.06 2.50
CA ASN A 84 8.74 -0.88 3.66
C ASN A 84 9.63 0.34 3.46
N ASN A 85 9.22 1.47 4.03
CA ASN A 85 10.01 2.70 4.07
C ASN A 85 10.66 2.94 5.44
N LEU A 86 10.62 1.93 6.33
CA LEU A 86 11.19 2.01 7.66
C LEU A 86 12.65 1.53 7.62
N GLU A 87 13.48 2.11 8.48
CA GLU A 87 14.80 1.55 8.73
C GLU A 87 14.68 0.15 9.35
N SER A 88 15.68 -0.71 9.11
CA SER A 88 15.73 -2.02 9.74
C SER A 88 15.86 -1.88 11.26
N GLY A 89 15.18 -2.74 12.02
CA GLY A 89 15.17 -2.74 13.48
C GLY A 89 14.15 -1.81 14.12
N ARG A 90 13.31 -1.11 13.34
CA ARG A 90 12.22 -0.29 13.89
C ARG A 90 11.05 -1.16 14.36
N SER A 91 10.49 -0.87 15.53
CA SER A 91 9.35 -1.62 16.08
C SER A 91 8.10 -1.35 15.25
N ILE A 92 7.46 -2.41 14.75
CA ILE A 92 6.21 -2.38 14.00
C ILE A 92 5.16 -3.21 14.73
N ARG A 93 3.98 -2.61 14.91
CA ARG A 93 2.88 -3.22 15.65
C ARG A 93 1.59 -3.17 14.86
N GLY A 94 0.88 -4.27 14.91
CA GLY A 94 -0.47 -4.42 14.43
C GLY A 94 -1.46 -4.27 15.58
N ASN A 95 -2.64 -3.76 15.28
CA ASN A 95 -3.77 -3.82 16.20
C ASN A 95 -5.09 -3.87 15.42
N MET A 96 -6.13 -4.42 16.03
CA MET A 96 -7.48 -4.46 15.50
C MET A 96 -8.48 -4.69 16.64
N ASP A 97 -9.74 -4.33 16.40
CA ASP A 97 -10.83 -4.69 17.30
C ASP A 97 -11.49 -5.98 16.78
N ALA A 98 -11.39 -7.06 17.54
CA ALA A 98 -12.14 -8.29 17.28
C ALA A 98 -13.57 -8.17 17.84
N LEU A 99 -14.57 -8.27 16.96
CA LEU A 99 -15.98 -8.23 17.31
C LEU A 99 -16.57 -9.64 17.47
N MET A 100 -16.06 -10.60 16.69
CA MET A 100 -16.41 -12.01 16.76
C MET A 100 -15.22 -12.88 16.38
N GLY A 101 -15.19 -14.10 16.92
CA GLY A 101 -14.12 -15.06 16.68
C GLY A 101 -12.79 -14.61 17.28
N ASN A 102 -11.71 -15.27 16.87
CA ASN A 102 -10.35 -15.00 17.32
C ASN A 102 -9.44 -14.75 16.11
N PRO A 103 -9.61 -13.63 15.38
CA PRO A 103 -8.69 -13.29 14.31
C PRO A 103 -7.29 -13.04 14.88
N VAL A 104 -6.26 -13.37 14.10
CA VAL A 104 -4.85 -13.26 14.50
C VAL A 104 -4.09 -12.47 13.46
N ILE A 105 -3.36 -11.45 13.91
CA ILE A 105 -2.42 -10.69 13.08
C ILE A 105 -1.08 -11.43 13.02
N SER A 106 -0.47 -11.45 11.84
CA SER A 106 0.92 -11.83 11.63
C SER A 106 1.61 -10.74 10.81
N ILE A 107 2.73 -10.25 11.30
CA ILE A 107 3.60 -9.29 10.62
C ILE A 107 4.86 -10.03 10.18
N ASN A 108 5.18 -10.00 8.89
CA ASN A 108 6.35 -10.70 8.32
C ASN A 108 6.41 -12.20 8.68
N GLY A 109 5.25 -12.84 8.87
CA GLY A 109 5.14 -14.24 9.32
C GLY A 109 5.38 -14.46 10.82
N GLY A 110 5.64 -13.39 11.58
CA GLY A 110 5.76 -13.39 13.04
C GLY A 110 4.44 -13.09 13.73
N SER A 111 4.52 -12.38 14.85
CA SER A 111 3.42 -11.96 15.70
C SER A 111 2.81 -10.61 15.28
N ASP A 112 1.96 -10.03 16.13
CA ASP A 112 1.43 -8.68 15.99
C ASP A 112 2.41 -7.57 16.41
N ASN A 113 3.62 -7.94 16.84
CA ASN A 113 4.69 -7.03 17.24
C ASN A 113 6.05 -7.55 16.78
N GLU A 114 6.61 -6.91 15.76
CA GLU A 114 7.85 -7.34 15.12
C GLU A 114 8.81 -6.17 14.91
N LEU A 115 10.01 -6.49 14.43
CA LEU A 115 10.96 -5.51 13.95
C LEU A 115 10.90 -5.44 12.42
N SER A 116 10.97 -4.22 11.88
CA SER A 116 11.14 -4.02 10.45
C SER A 116 12.47 -4.62 9.99
N ASP A 117 12.46 -5.27 8.84
CA ASP A 117 13.64 -5.85 8.21
C ASP A 117 14.03 -5.06 6.95
N SER A 118 14.89 -5.64 6.11
CA SER A 118 15.29 -5.04 4.83
C SER A 118 14.44 -5.50 3.66
N ALA A 119 13.32 -6.21 3.88
CA ALA A 119 12.44 -6.63 2.82
C ALA A 119 11.77 -5.41 2.18
N GLN A 120 11.49 -5.48 0.88
CA GLN A 120 10.84 -4.40 0.14
C GLN A 120 9.42 -4.09 0.67
N TYR A 121 8.75 -5.10 1.23
CA TYR A 121 7.40 -4.98 1.75
C TYR A 121 7.31 -5.60 3.15
N ILE A 122 6.56 -4.92 4.02
CA ILE A 122 6.06 -5.50 5.26
C ILE A 122 4.82 -6.32 4.89
N GLN A 123 4.81 -7.61 5.24
CA GLN A 123 3.64 -8.45 5.08
C GLN A 123 2.76 -8.30 6.32
N PHE A 124 1.58 -7.72 6.15
CA PHE A 124 0.57 -7.67 7.20
C PHE A 124 -0.55 -8.62 6.85
N GLU A 125 -0.74 -9.65 7.66
CA GLU A 125 -1.72 -10.71 7.43
C GLU A 125 -2.65 -10.86 8.61
N ILE A 126 -3.94 -11.04 8.34
CA ILE A 126 -4.95 -11.40 9.33
C ILE A 126 -5.53 -12.74 8.95
N SER A 127 -5.37 -13.72 9.82
CA SER A 127 -6.00 -15.03 9.70
C SER A 127 -7.18 -15.14 10.65
N GLY A 128 -8.15 -15.99 10.31
CA GLY A 128 -9.33 -16.18 11.15
C GLY A 128 -10.30 -17.20 10.60
N ASN A 129 -11.18 -17.67 11.46
CA ASN A 129 -12.24 -18.59 11.11
C ASN A 129 -13.53 -18.10 11.77
N ASN A 130 -14.53 -17.78 10.95
CA ASN A 130 -15.76 -17.12 11.37
C ASN A 130 -15.51 -15.87 12.25
N SER A 131 -14.51 -15.07 11.85
CA SER A 131 -14.10 -13.87 12.57
C SER A 131 -14.73 -12.61 11.98
N LYS A 132 -15.01 -11.63 12.83
CA LYS A 132 -15.35 -10.26 12.42
C LYS A 132 -14.44 -9.29 13.16
N PHE A 133 -13.83 -8.36 12.43
CA PHE A 133 -12.90 -7.39 12.99
C PHE A 133 -12.94 -6.05 12.27
N THR A 134 -12.54 -5.00 12.99
CA THR A 134 -12.56 -3.59 12.55
C THR A 134 -11.32 -2.86 13.06
N ARG A 135 -11.20 -1.57 12.72
CA ARG A 135 -10.16 -0.65 13.21
C ARG A 135 -8.73 -1.20 13.06
N ILE A 136 -8.47 -1.78 11.89
CA ILE A 136 -7.20 -2.42 11.58
C ILE A 136 -6.13 -1.36 11.40
N VAL A 137 -5.02 -1.53 12.11
CA VAL A 137 -3.87 -0.63 12.03
C VAL A 137 -2.58 -1.43 12.03
N LEU A 138 -1.65 -1.02 11.16
CA LEU A 138 -0.24 -1.33 11.25
C LEU A 138 0.49 -0.01 11.39
N ALA A 139 1.36 0.11 12.37
CA ALA A 139 2.14 1.32 12.57
C ALA A 139 3.54 0.99 13.07
N GLU A 140 4.47 1.87 12.79
CA GLU A 140 5.72 1.91 13.54
C GLU A 140 5.40 2.36 14.98
N SER A 141 5.54 1.48 15.96
CA SER A 141 5.20 1.80 17.35
C SER A 141 5.80 0.81 18.34
N VAL A 142 6.13 1.31 19.52
CA VAL A 142 6.57 0.50 20.68
C VAL A 142 5.40 0.06 21.57
N SER A 143 4.21 0.65 21.39
CA SER A 143 2.97 0.31 22.10
C SER A 143 1.86 -0.04 21.10
N ALA A 144 0.78 -0.67 21.56
CA ALA A 144 -0.36 -1.00 20.72
C ALA A 144 -0.88 0.27 20.00
N PRO A 145 -0.85 0.32 18.67
CA PRO A 145 -1.30 1.50 17.94
C PRO A 145 -2.81 1.68 18.04
N ILE A 146 -3.23 2.94 17.98
CA ILE A 146 -4.64 3.33 18.01
C ILE A 146 -5.08 3.63 16.59
N TYR A 147 -6.15 2.99 16.13
CA TYR A 147 -6.72 3.28 14.83
C TYR A 147 -7.27 4.71 14.75
N GLN A 148 -6.76 5.46 13.77
CA GLN A 148 -7.26 6.76 13.37
C GLN A 148 -7.68 6.71 11.91
N GLN A 149 -8.93 7.08 11.63
CA GLN A 149 -9.43 7.09 10.26
C GLN A 149 -8.85 8.31 9.53
N LEU A 150 -8.25 8.07 8.37
CA LEU A 150 -7.83 9.14 7.47
C LEU A 150 -9.06 9.81 6.83
N SER A 151 -9.02 11.13 6.67
CA SER A 151 -10.08 11.87 6.00
C SER A 151 -10.18 11.55 4.50
N ASP A 152 -9.05 11.26 3.86
CA ASP A 152 -8.94 10.90 2.44
C ASP A 152 -8.16 9.58 2.26
N GLU A 153 -8.85 8.47 2.53
CA GLU A 153 -8.32 7.12 2.28
C GLU A 153 -8.13 6.85 0.78
N LEU A 154 -8.94 7.47 -0.09
CA LEU A 154 -8.87 7.27 -1.54
C LEU A 154 -7.55 7.75 -2.12
N LYS A 155 -7.05 8.92 -1.69
CA LYS A 155 -5.75 9.43 -2.11
C LYS A 155 -4.60 8.45 -1.82
N HIS A 156 -4.65 7.77 -0.68
CA HIS A 156 -3.64 6.77 -0.32
C HIS A 156 -3.75 5.52 -1.20
N CYS A 157 -4.97 5.05 -1.48
CA CYS A 157 -5.21 3.91 -2.36
C CYS A 157 -4.76 4.18 -3.80
N LYS A 158 -4.93 5.41 -4.29
CA LYS A 158 -4.52 5.84 -5.64
C LYS A 158 -3.02 5.74 -5.90
N ARG A 159 -2.18 5.64 -4.86
CA ARG A 159 -0.73 5.37 -4.99
C ARG A 159 -0.41 3.92 -5.38
N PHE A 160 -1.39 3.03 -5.28
CA PHE A 160 -1.27 1.60 -5.54
C PHE A 160 -2.13 1.15 -6.71
N LEU A 161 -3.33 1.70 -6.83
CA LEU A 161 -4.25 1.40 -7.91
C LEU A 161 -5.02 2.67 -8.26
N PHE A 162 -5.01 3.02 -9.54
CA PHE A 162 -5.82 4.12 -10.06
C PHE A 162 -6.60 3.61 -11.26
N VAL A 163 -7.91 3.81 -11.22
CA VAL A 163 -8.82 3.48 -12.32
C VAL A 163 -9.55 4.75 -12.73
N SER A 164 -9.48 5.07 -14.01
CA SER A 164 -10.18 6.21 -14.60
C SER A 164 -10.89 5.78 -15.87
N GLU A 165 -12.18 6.10 -15.96
CA GLU A 165 -12.98 5.87 -17.17
C GLU A 165 -12.86 7.03 -18.17
N SER A 166 -12.26 8.15 -17.75
CA SER A 166 -12.16 9.36 -18.59
C SER A 166 -11.03 9.25 -19.61
N ASN A 167 -11.33 9.63 -20.86
CA ASN A 167 -10.34 9.87 -21.91
C ASN A 167 -9.60 11.17 -21.58
N GLN A 168 -8.26 11.16 -21.64
CA GLN A 168 -7.46 12.37 -21.45
C GLN A 168 -6.50 12.54 -22.63
N GLU A 169 -6.60 13.70 -23.28
CA GLU A 169 -5.76 14.17 -24.39
C GLU A 169 -4.80 15.25 -23.89
N LEU A 170 -3.56 15.32 -24.42
CA LEU A 170 -2.90 16.55 -24.98
C LEU A 170 -1.37 16.43 -25.23
N TYR A 171 -0.82 17.39 -25.99
CA TYR A 171 0.14 17.23 -27.11
C TYR A 171 1.63 17.58 -26.90
N SER A 172 2.50 16.99 -27.74
CA SER A 172 3.52 17.73 -28.51
C SER A 172 3.93 16.98 -29.79
N ALA A 173 4.32 17.71 -30.85
CA ALA A 173 4.81 17.15 -32.10
C ALA A 173 6.25 17.62 -32.40
N LEU A 174 7.13 16.67 -32.70
CA LEU A 174 8.30 16.86 -33.55
C LEU A 174 8.22 15.82 -34.69
N SER A 175 8.99 16.01 -35.76
CA SER A 175 8.87 15.27 -37.02
C SER A 175 8.90 13.74 -36.89
N ALA A 176 8.24 13.05 -37.85
CA ALA A 176 8.06 11.59 -37.99
C ALA A 176 7.36 10.86 -36.82
N TYR A 177 7.48 11.33 -35.59
CA TYR A 177 6.91 10.72 -34.40
C TYR A 177 6.40 11.76 -33.40
N SER A 178 5.22 11.55 -32.82
CA SER A 178 4.74 12.35 -31.69
C SER A 178 4.79 11.56 -30.38
N PHE A 179 5.07 12.29 -29.29
CA PHE A 179 5.01 11.77 -27.92
C PHE A 179 3.81 12.39 -27.22
N VAL A 180 2.98 11.53 -26.63
CA VAL A 180 1.82 11.93 -25.84
C VAL A 180 2.05 11.44 -24.41
N SER A 181 1.84 12.30 -23.43
CA SER A 181 2.02 11.94 -22.02
C SER A 181 0.72 12.03 -21.25
N TYR A 182 0.43 10.99 -20.48
CA TYR A 182 -0.59 11.00 -19.44
C TYR A 182 0.09 11.15 -18.08
N GLN A 183 -0.19 12.26 -17.38
CA GLN A 183 0.35 12.53 -16.04
C GLN A 183 -0.66 12.15 -14.97
N PHE A 184 -0.18 11.65 -13.84
CA PHE A 184 -0.99 11.23 -12.70
C PHE A 184 -0.21 11.42 -11.39
N ASP A 185 -0.91 11.33 -10.26
CA ASP A 185 -0.29 11.39 -8.93
C ASP A 185 0.75 10.28 -8.76
N GLU A 186 1.83 10.56 -8.05
CA GLU A 186 2.94 9.60 -7.92
C GLU A 186 2.51 8.29 -7.24
N MET A 187 2.68 7.19 -7.96
CA MET A 187 2.53 5.82 -7.48
C MET A 187 3.81 5.34 -6.80
N HIS A 188 3.69 4.36 -5.90
CA HIS A 188 4.86 3.89 -5.14
C HIS A 188 5.93 3.21 -6.03
N ILE A 189 5.51 2.55 -7.12
CA ILE A 189 6.36 2.03 -8.19
C ILE A 189 5.77 2.39 -9.56
N PRO A 190 6.56 2.31 -10.66
CA PRO A 190 6.00 2.42 -12.00
C PRO A 190 4.90 1.36 -12.21
N PRO A 191 3.65 1.76 -12.54
CA PRO A 191 2.53 0.83 -12.62
C PRO A 191 2.56 -0.04 -13.89
N ALA A 192 1.90 -1.19 -13.83
CA ALA A 192 1.37 -1.82 -15.03
C ALA A 192 0.23 -0.96 -15.59
N VAL A 193 0.23 -0.77 -16.91
CA VAL A 193 -0.74 0.11 -17.58
C VAL A 193 -1.66 -0.73 -18.44
N THR A 194 -2.97 -0.61 -18.18
CA THR A 194 -4.02 -1.11 -19.06
C THR A 194 -4.84 0.06 -19.56
N VAL A 195 -5.07 0.14 -20.86
CA VAL A 195 -5.92 1.16 -21.47
C VAL A 195 -7.08 0.48 -22.19
N GLY A 196 -8.23 1.16 -22.30
CA GLY A 196 -9.39 0.61 -23.00
C GLY A 196 -9.07 0.30 -24.46
N GLN A 197 -8.58 1.29 -25.21
CA GLN A 197 -8.07 1.13 -26.57
C GLN A 197 -6.91 2.09 -26.82
N LEU A 198 -5.85 1.62 -27.46
CA LEU A 198 -4.83 2.50 -28.00
C LEU A 198 -5.35 3.19 -29.27
N TYR A 199 -5.01 4.46 -29.46
CA TYR A 199 -5.25 5.09 -30.76
C TYR A 199 -4.43 4.40 -31.86
N GLN A 200 -4.92 4.45 -33.09
CA GLN A 200 -4.23 3.82 -34.22
C GLN A 200 -2.79 4.34 -34.36
N GLY A 201 -1.84 3.41 -34.40
CA GLY A 201 -0.40 3.72 -34.50
C GLY A 201 0.25 4.18 -33.19
N SER A 202 -0.48 4.18 -32.07
CA SER A 202 0.06 4.46 -30.74
C SER A 202 0.52 3.18 -30.04
N GLN A 203 1.59 3.30 -29.27
CA GLN A 203 2.09 2.27 -28.36
C GLN A 203 2.55 2.89 -27.05
N ILE A 204 2.52 2.12 -25.96
CA ILE A 204 3.14 2.53 -24.70
C ILE A 204 4.66 2.51 -24.91
N PHE A 205 5.30 3.66 -24.70
CA PHE A 205 6.73 3.84 -24.91
C PHE A 205 7.51 3.77 -23.60
N GLN A 206 7.01 4.44 -22.56
CA GLN A 206 7.65 4.46 -21.25
C GLN A 206 6.61 4.63 -20.16
N VAL A 207 6.84 3.98 -19.02
CA VAL A 207 6.06 4.15 -17.80
C VAL A 207 6.99 4.56 -16.67
N SER A 208 6.64 5.64 -15.97
CA SER A 208 7.26 6.06 -14.72
C SER A 208 6.20 6.14 -13.61
N LYS A 209 6.64 6.42 -12.37
CA LYS A 209 5.76 6.49 -11.19
C LYS A 209 4.63 7.52 -11.30
N ASN A 210 4.72 8.49 -12.20
CA ASN A 210 3.79 9.62 -12.31
C ASN A 210 3.43 9.96 -13.76
N LYS A 211 3.85 9.15 -14.73
CA LYS A 211 3.63 9.42 -16.15
C LYS A 211 3.64 8.15 -17.00
N VAL A 212 2.71 8.06 -17.95
CA VAL A 212 2.76 7.14 -19.09
C VAL A 212 3.07 7.96 -20.32
N MET A 213 4.09 7.57 -21.08
CA MET A 213 4.39 8.14 -22.39
C MET A 213 4.01 7.16 -23.48
N PHE A 214 3.33 7.67 -24.50
CA PHE A 214 2.93 6.96 -25.69
C PHE A 214 3.73 7.49 -26.88
N LEU A 215 4.24 6.58 -27.70
CA LEU A 215 4.87 6.90 -28.98
C LEU A 215 3.85 6.68 -30.09
N LYS A 216 3.76 7.62 -31.02
CA LYS A 216 2.89 7.54 -32.18
C LYS A 216 3.67 7.82 -33.47
N SER A 217 3.35 7.08 -34.53
CA SER A 217 3.86 7.39 -35.87
C SER A 217 3.12 8.56 -36.51
N GLY A 218 3.87 9.46 -37.14
CA GLY A 218 3.35 10.65 -37.81
C GLY A 218 3.12 11.85 -36.89
N SER A 219 3.03 13.03 -37.50
CA SER A 219 2.74 14.29 -36.80
C SER A 219 1.24 14.44 -36.59
N SER A 220 0.70 13.84 -35.54
CA SER A 220 -0.69 14.06 -35.17
C SER A 220 -0.84 14.36 -33.69
N SER A 221 -1.71 15.33 -33.44
CA SER A 221 -2.12 15.76 -32.13
C SER A 221 -3.42 15.01 -31.79
N THR A 222 -3.33 13.77 -31.32
CA THR A 222 -4.50 13.05 -30.75
C THR A 222 -4.11 12.40 -29.42
N ALA A 223 -5.07 11.90 -28.64
CA ALA A 223 -4.74 11.08 -27.47
C ALA A 223 -3.90 9.85 -27.81
N GLY A 224 -3.22 9.30 -26.81
CA GLY A 224 -2.53 8.02 -26.87
C GLY A 224 -3.47 6.82 -26.68
N PHE A 225 -4.59 7.01 -25.96
CA PHE A 225 -5.60 5.99 -25.71
C PHE A 225 -7.03 6.55 -25.53
N THR A 226 -8.05 5.71 -25.70
CA THR A 226 -9.46 5.93 -25.33
C THR A 226 -9.96 4.81 -24.40
N GLY A 227 -11.16 4.97 -23.84
CA GLY A 227 -11.84 3.93 -23.07
C GLY A 227 -11.30 3.75 -21.65
N GLY A 228 -10.67 4.80 -21.09
CA GLY A 228 -10.13 4.80 -19.74
C GLY A 228 -8.73 4.18 -19.61
N ILE A 229 -8.18 4.31 -18.40
CA ILE A 229 -6.86 3.82 -18.01
C ILE A 229 -6.92 3.21 -16.61
N LYS A 230 -6.29 2.05 -16.46
CA LYS A 230 -5.98 1.41 -15.18
C LYS A 230 -4.47 1.41 -15.01
N LEU A 231 -4.03 1.98 -13.90
CA LEU A 231 -2.65 1.99 -13.44
C LEU A 231 -2.60 1.09 -12.20
N ASP A 232 -1.89 -0.03 -12.30
CA ASP A 232 -1.80 -1.03 -11.24
C ASP A 232 -0.36 -1.17 -10.77
N ALA A 233 -0.06 -0.60 -9.61
CA ALA A 233 1.26 -0.67 -8.98
C ALA A 233 1.30 -1.71 -7.86
N ARG A 234 0.22 -2.46 -7.60
CA ARG A 234 0.12 -3.33 -6.42
C ARG A 234 1.18 -4.46 -6.42
N PRO A 235 1.65 -4.93 -5.24
CA PRO A 235 2.75 -5.91 -5.14
C PRO A 235 2.38 -7.39 -5.32
#